data_AF-A0A355SIT9-F1
#
_entry.id   AF-A0A355SIT9-F1
#
_cell.length_a   1.000
_cell.length_b   1.000
_cell.length_c   1.000
_cell.angle_alpha   90.00
_cell.angle_beta   90.00
_cell.angle_gamma   90.00
#
_symmetry.space_group_name_H-M   'P 1'
#
loop_
_entity.id
_entity.type
_entity.pdbx_description
1 polymer ?
#
loop_
_entity_poly.entity_id
_entity_poly.type
_entity_poly.pdbx_seq_one_letter_code
_entity_poly.pdbx_strand_id
1 'polypeptide(L)'
;MNIIVIRKRTIISVAIVFAIICISLIYQVNLKTGVFSYFVNNDSEMPIYSVDIKEKRVALTFDVGWGDQYINEILNVLEGHNTKATFFVLGTWAQRYPDAVRAINESGNEIGNHSTTHIKMTKIPSEKIKNEIKNAEECLMKITGKRTNLLRVPYGEYNNEVISTAKEMHYTIVQWNIDSLDTEGENAQDVTDRVISKANNGSIILFHTNSKVTVNALPEIINSLSKDGYKFIKVSDLLYKENYYVDNTGMQKLLK
;
A
#
# COMPACT_ATOMS: atom_id res chain seq x y z
N MET A 1 -44.84 -65.60 -11.32
CA MET A 1 -44.68 -64.20 -11.77
C MET A 1 -45.24 -63.31 -10.67
N ASN A 2 -44.38 -62.67 -9.86
CA ASN A 2 -44.84 -61.87 -8.72
C ASN A 2 -45.18 -60.45 -9.21
N ILE A 3 -46.47 -60.11 -9.22
CA ILE A 3 -46.95 -58.77 -9.60
C ILE A 3 -46.95 -57.90 -8.33
N ILE A 4 -46.05 -56.92 -8.27
CA ILE A 4 -45.99 -55.95 -7.17
C ILE A 4 -46.93 -54.79 -7.51
N VAL A 5 -48.01 -54.64 -6.76
CA VAL A 5 -48.97 -53.53 -6.91
C VAL A 5 -48.58 -52.39 -5.96
N ILE A 6 -47.96 -51.32 -6.48
CA ILE A 6 -47.58 -50.14 -5.70
C ILE A 6 -48.73 -49.14 -5.70
N ARG A 7 -49.18 -48.72 -4.50
CA ARG A 7 -50.25 -47.73 -4.36
C ARG A 7 -49.75 -46.33 -4.75
N LYS A 8 -50.57 -45.55 -5.47
CA LYS A 8 -50.27 -44.16 -5.89
C LYS A 8 -49.79 -43.27 -4.74
N ARG A 9 -50.33 -43.44 -3.53
CA ARG A 9 -49.89 -42.71 -2.32
C ARG A 9 -48.43 -43.00 -1.95
N THR A 10 -48.00 -44.26 -2.08
CA THR A 10 -46.60 -44.67 -1.81
C THR A 10 -45.64 -44.02 -2.80
N ILE A 11 -46.02 -43.94 -4.08
CA ILE A 11 -45.22 -43.27 -5.13
C ILE A 11 -45.06 -41.78 -4.80
N ILE A 12 -46.15 -41.10 -4.39
CA ILE A 12 -46.13 -39.68 -4.02
C ILE A 12 -45.25 -39.45 -2.78
N SER A 13 -45.38 -40.29 -1.74
CA SER A 13 -44.56 -40.16 -0.53
C SER A 13 -43.07 -40.35 -0.82
N VAL A 14 -42.70 -41.34 -1.65
CA VAL A 14 -41.31 -41.57 -2.06
C VAL A 14 -40.76 -40.37 -2.85
N ALA A 15 -41.56 -39.80 -3.76
CA ALA A 15 -41.16 -38.60 -4.52
C ALA A 15 -40.90 -37.38 -3.62
N ILE A 16 -41.73 -37.17 -2.58
CA ILE A 16 -41.56 -36.06 -1.62
C ILE A 16 -40.27 -36.26 -0.81
N VAL A 17 -40.03 -37.46 -0.30
CA VAL A 17 -38.80 -37.77 0.46
C VAL A 17 -37.56 -37.56 -0.41
N PHE A 18 -37.60 -38.00 -1.66
CA PHE A 18 -36.52 -37.79 -2.62
C PHE A 18 -36.25 -36.30 -2.87
N ALA A 19 -37.30 -35.49 -3.06
CA ALA A 19 -37.17 -34.05 -3.25
C ALA A 19 -36.52 -33.35 -2.05
N ILE A 20 -36.89 -33.74 -0.81
CA ILE A 20 -36.29 -33.18 0.41
C ILE A 20 -34.79 -33.52 0.50
N ILE A 21 -34.42 -34.75 0.15
CA ILE A 21 -33.00 -35.16 0.12
C ILE A 21 -32.23 -34.34 -0.92
N CYS A 22 -32.78 -34.16 -2.12
CA CYS A 22 -32.15 -33.32 -3.15
C CYS A 22 -31.96 -31.87 -2.69
N ILE A 23 -32.98 -31.26 -2.07
CA ILE A 23 -32.89 -29.89 -1.53
C ILE A 23 -31.83 -29.80 -0.44
N SER A 24 -31.77 -30.79 0.47
CA SER A 24 -30.76 -30.84 1.53
C SER A 24 -29.34 -30.96 0.97
N LEU A 25 -29.14 -31.81 -0.05
CA LEU A 25 -27.85 -31.96 -0.73
C LEU A 25 -27.44 -30.66 -1.45
N ILE A 26 -28.36 -30.00 -2.16
CA ILE A 26 -28.11 -28.71 -2.80
C ILE A 26 -27.72 -27.65 -1.75
N TYR A 27 -28.39 -27.64 -0.60
CA TYR A 27 -28.08 -26.71 0.49
C TYR A 27 -26.69 -26.98 1.09
N GLN A 28 -26.32 -28.24 1.31
CA GLN A 28 -24.99 -28.62 1.80
C GLN A 28 -23.87 -28.29 0.80
N VAL A 29 -24.12 -28.48 -0.50
CA VAL A 29 -23.16 -28.11 -1.57
C VAL A 29 -22.99 -26.58 -1.59
N ASN A 30 -24.07 -25.80 -1.58
CA ASN A 30 -24.00 -24.34 -1.55
C ASN A 30 -23.35 -23.78 -0.28
N LEU A 31 -23.59 -24.39 0.88
CA LEU A 31 -22.90 -24.03 2.13
C LEU A 31 -21.40 -24.30 2.03
N LYS A 32 -20.99 -25.47 1.53
CA LYS A 32 -19.57 -25.79 1.37
C LYS A 32 -18.89 -24.89 0.36
N THR A 33 -19.52 -24.57 -0.77
CA THR A 33 -18.96 -23.65 -1.76
C THR A 33 -18.92 -22.21 -1.25
N GLY A 34 -19.94 -21.75 -0.53
CA GLY A 34 -19.97 -20.42 0.07
C GLY A 34 -18.91 -20.25 1.18
N VAL A 35 -18.76 -21.25 2.05
CA VAL A 35 -17.74 -21.27 3.11
C VAL A 35 -16.34 -21.42 2.51
N PHE A 36 -16.14 -22.30 1.54
CA PHE A 36 -14.85 -22.45 0.85
C PHE A 36 -14.48 -21.19 0.06
N SER A 37 -15.42 -20.57 -0.64
CA SER A 37 -15.20 -19.30 -1.34
C SER A 37 -14.92 -18.17 -0.36
N TYR A 38 -15.57 -18.15 0.81
CA TYR A 38 -15.22 -17.23 1.89
C TYR A 38 -13.80 -17.46 2.39
N PHE A 39 -13.38 -18.70 2.65
CA PHE A 39 -12.02 -19.01 3.09
C PHE A 39 -10.95 -18.74 2.02
N VAL A 40 -11.23 -19.01 0.75
CA VAL A 40 -10.31 -18.76 -0.38
C VAL A 40 -10.23 -17.27 -0.72
N ASN A 41 -11.29 -16.49 -0.53
CA ASN A 41 -11.29 -15.05 -0.75
C ASN A 41 -10.87 -14.24 0.49
N ASN A 42 -10.52 -14.90 1.60
CA ASN A 42 -10.12 -14.25 2.85
C ASN A 42 -8.60 -14.29 3.09
N ASP A 43 -7.81 -14.55 2.04
CA ASP A 43 -6.46 -14.00 1.96
C ASP A 43 -6.64 -12.48 1.82
N SER A 44 -6.77 -11.78 2.96
CA SER A 44 -6.83 -10.32 2.98
C SER A 44 -5.57 -9.80 2.30
N GLU A 45 -5.71 -9.30 1.08
CA GLU A 45 -4.58 -8.73 0.35
C GLU A 45 -4.01 -7.58 1.17
N MET A 46 -2.77 -7.73 1.65
CA MET A 46 -2.13 -6.73 2.49
C MET A 46 -1.38 -5.72 1.61
N PRO A 47 -1.39 -4.42 1.96
CA PRO A 47 -0.42 -3.48 1.43
C PRO A 47 1.01 -3.90 1.76
N ILE A 48 1.98 -3.37 1.02
CA ILE A 48 3.40 -3.65 1.28
C ILE A 48 3.93 -2.67 2.33
N TYR A 49 4.37 -3.20 3.46
CA TYR A 49 4.99 -2.46 4.57
C TYR A 49 6.52 -2.54 4.55
N SER A 50 7.07 -3.65 4.04
CA SER A 50 8.51 -3.92 3.93
C SER A 50 8.77 -5.04 2.90
N VAL A 51 10.03 -5.31 2.58
CA VAL A 51 10.42 -6.34 1.61
C VAL A 51 11.45 -7.31 2.23
N ASP A 52 11.25 -8.61 2.09
CA ASP A 52 12.19 -9.64 2.56
C ASP A 52 13.37 -9.78 1.58
N ILE A 53 14.38 -8.91 1.74
CA ILE A 53 15.61 -8.91 0.95
C ILE A 53 16.85 -9.15 1.83
N LYS A 54 17.88 -9.76 1.24
CA LYS A 54 19.16 -10.01 1.93
C LYS A 54 20.11 -8.81 1.86
N GLU A 55 19.98 -7.99 0.83
CA GLU A 55 20.77 -6.80 0.62
C GLU A 55 20.40 -5.74 1.65
N LYS A 56 21.41 -5.05 2.19
CA LYS A 56 21.21 -3.87 3.04
C LYS A 56 20.70 -2.70 2.21
N ARG A 57 19.39 -2.67 1.97
CA ARG A 57 18.70 -1.59 1.25
C ARG A 57 17.49 -1.14 2.06
N VAL A 58 17.24 0.16 2.06
CA VAL A 58 16.07 0.78 2.69
C VAL A 58 15.52 1.87 1.77
N ALA A 59 14.23 2.19 1.92
CA ALA A 59 13.58 3.29 1.21
C ALA A 59 13.16 4.38 2.19
N LEU A 60 13.67 5.60 1.96
CA LEU A 60 13.14 6.81 2.58
C LEU A 60 11.90 7.23 1.79
N THR A 61 10.80 7.45 2.49
CA THR A 61 9.55 7.89 1.89
C THR A 61 8.99 9.11 2.57
N PHE A 62 8.38 9.99 1.80
CA PHE A 62 7.85 11.27 2.28
C PHE A 62 6.40 11.45 1.84
N ASP A 63 5.50 11.66 2.78
CA ASP A 63 4.13 12.05 2.46
C ASP A 63 4.06 13.57 2.33
N VAL A 64 3.56 14.04 1.17
CA VAL A 64 3.58 15.45 0.76
C VAL A 64 2.15 15.95 0.59
N GLY A 65 1.71 16.81 1.51
CA GLY A 65 0.35 17.34 1.48
C GLY A 65 0.15 18.73 2.06
N TRP A 66 1.12 19.29 2.79
CA TRP A 66 0.97 20.56 3.49
C TRP A 66 2.24 21.39 3.44
N GLY A 67 2.13 22.65 3.01
CA GLY A 67 3.27 23.55 2.89
C GLY A 67 4.35 23.07 1.91
N ASP A 68 5.28 23.95 1.57
CA ASP A 68 6.41 23.66 0.68
C ASP A 68 7.75 24.10 1.28
N GLN A 69 7.73 24.69 2.48
CA GLN A 69 8.86 25.41 3.08
C GLN A 69 10.13 24.56 3.27
N TYR A 70 10.00 23.24 3.45
CA TYR A 70 11.14 22.35 3.70
C TYR A 70 11.51 21.46 2.51
N ILE A 71 10.78 21.54 1.38
CA ILE A 71 11.05 20.68 0.22
C ILE A 71 12.48 20.85 -0.27
N ASN A 72 12.92 22.10 -0.50
CA ASN A 72 14.26 22.37 -0.99
C ASN A 72 15.35 21.95 0.00
N GLU A 73 15.11 22.13 1.30
CA GLU A 73 16.06 21.69 2.34
C GLU A 73 16.21 20.16 2.36
N ILE A 74 15.09 19.43 2.28
CA ILE A 74 15.09 17.97 2.18
C ILE A 74 15.83 17.53 0.91
N LEU A 75 15.53 18.12 -0.25
CA LEU A 75 16.18 17.78 -1.51
C LEU A 75 17.69 18.04 -1.45
N ASN A 76 18.13 19.15 -0.86
CA ASN A 76 19.55 19.46 -0.67
C ASN A 76 20.24 18.44 0.23
N VAL A 77 19.59 17.98 1.32
CA VAL A 77 20.13 16.93 2.18
C VAL A 77 20.28 15.62 1.41
N LEU A 78 19.26 15.21 0.65
CA LEU A 78 19.29 13.99 -0.15
C LEU A 78 20.39 14.05 -1.22
N GLU A 79 20.51 15.18 -1.93
CA GLU A 79 21.54 15.41 -2.94
C GLU A 79 22.95 15.39 -2.35
N GLY A 80 23.16 16.09 -1.22
CA GLY A 80 24.45 16.14 -0.53
C GLY A 80 24.94 14.78 -0.05
N HIS A 81 24.04 13.82 0.15
CA HIS A 81 24.37 12.43 0.51
C HIS A 81 24.23 11.45 -0.66
N ASN A 82 24.07 11.94 -1.90
CA ASN A 82 23.84 11.13 -3.10
C ASN A 82 22.75 10.06 -2.92
N THR A 83 21.69 10.43 -2.22
CA THR A 83 20.59 9.55 -1.80
C THR A 83 19.34 9.90 -2.59
N LYS A 84 18.56 8.88 -2.96
CA LYS A 84 17.24 9.05 -3.60
C LYS A 84 16.15 8.52 -2.69
N ALA A 85 14.97 9.11 -2.80
CA ALA A 85 13.79 8.78 -2.01
C ALA A 85 12.53 8.71 -2.88
N THR A 86 11.41 8.32 -2.26
CA THR A 86 10.08 8.30 -2.87
C THR A 86 9.14 9.28 -2.16
N PHE A 87 8.51 10.19 -2.90
CA PHE A 87 7.59 11.18 -2.37
C PHE A 87 6.16 10.83 -2.80
N PHE A 88 5.28 10.51 -1.85
CA PHE A 88 3.86 10.30 -2.09
C PHE A 88 3.14 11.64 -2.04
N VAL A 89 2.67 12.14 -3.19
CA VAL A 89 2.22 13.52 -3.34
C VAL A 89 0.71 13.61 -3.49
N LEU A 90 0.07 14.51 -2.73
CA LEU A 90 -1.33 14.87 -2.91
C LEU A 90 -1.56 15.61 -4.22
N GLY A 91 -2.59 15.21 -4.96
CA GLY A 91 -2.99 15.90 -6.20
C GLY A 91 -3.33 17.37 -5.99
N THR A 92 -4.07 17.73 -4.94
CA THR A 92 -4.39 19.13 -4.63
C THR A 92 -3.16 19.96 -4.26
N TRP A 93 -2.20 19.35 -3.56
CA TRP A 93 -0.93 20.01 -3.24
C TRP A 93 -0.09 20.21 -4.49
N ALA A 94 -0.01 19.20 -5.36
CA ALA A 94 0.72 19.28 -6.63
C ALA A 94 0.18 20.38 -7.57
N GLN A 95 -1.14 20.60 -7.59
CA GLN A 95 -1.74 21.71 -8.34
C GLN A 95 -1.30 23.08 -7.82
N ARG A 96 -1.14 23.21 -6.49
CA ARG A 96 -0.74 24.46 -5.85
C ARG A 96 0.76 24.72 -5.94
N TYR A 97 1.58 23.67 -5.89
CA TYR A 97 3.05 23.74 -5.87
C TYR A 97 3.69 22.91 -6.99
N PRO A 98 3.35 23.17 -8.27
CA PRO A 98 3.84 22.36 -9.39
C PRO A 98 5.37 22.44 -9.55
N ASP A 99 5.98 23.58 -9.20
CA ASP A 99 7.43 23.74 -9.28
C ASP A 99 8.17 22.89 -8.25
N ALA A 100 7.60 22.72 -7.05
CA ALA A 100 8.15 21.83 -6.04
C ALA A 100 8.06 20.35 -6.46
N VAL A 101 6.94 19.93 -7.06
CA VAL A 101 6.81 18.58 -7.65
C VAL A 101 7.84 18.36 -8.76
N ARG A 102 8.04 19.37 -9.61
CA ARG A 102 9.04 19.30 -10.69
C ARG A 102 10.45 19.16 -10.12
N ALA A 103 10.80 19.97 -9.12
CA ALA A 103 12.10 19.91 -8.45
C ALA A 103 12.35 18.51 -7.86
N ILE A 104 11.37 17.93 -7.16
CA ILE A 104 11.49 16.56 -6.61
C ILE A 104 11.84 15.55 -7.71
N ASN A 105 11.09 15.57 -8.83
CA ASN A 105 11.30 14.64 -9.96
C ASN A 105 12.62 14.89 -10.71
N GLU A 106 12.99 16.15 -10.94
CA GLU A 106 14.22 16.52 -11.65
C GLU A 106 15.49 16.24 -10.83
N SER A 107 15.41 16.32 -9.49
CA SER A 107 16.46 15.82 -8.58
C SER A 107 16.59 14.29 -8.59
N GLY A 108 15.79 13.59 -9.40
CA GLY A 108 15.87 12.15 -9.63
C GLY A 108 15.18 11.30 -8.56
N ASN A 109 14.38 11.90 -7.68
CA ASN A 109 13.54 11.16 -6.73
C ASN A 109 12.32 10.55 -7.43
N GLU A 110 11.69 9.58 -6.78
CA GLU A 110 10.46 8.96 -7.27
C GLU A 110 9.23 9.71 -6.77
N ILE A 111 8.21 9.79 -7.61
CA ILE A 111 6.88 10.32 -7.25
C ILE A 111 5.89 9.15 -7.15
N GLY A 112 5.24 9.04 -5.99
CA GLY A 112 4.09 8.18 -5.73
C GLY A 112 2.82 9.02 -5.60
N ASN A 113 1.67 8.35 -5.70
CA ASN A 113 0.36 8.97 -5.57
C ASN A 113 -0.12 8.90 -4.11
N HIS A 114 -0.61 10.02 -3.55
CA HIS A 114 -1.13 10.06 -2.18
C HIS A 114 -2.63 10.38 -2.10
N SER A 115 -3.39 10.13 -3.16
CA SER A 115 -4.76 10.62 -3.40
C SER A 115 -4.84 12.10 -3.80
N THR A 116 -6.04 12.57 -4.13
CA THR A 116 -6.25 13.96 -4.54
C THR A 116 -6.41 14.88 -3.33
N THR A 117 -7.26 14.50 -2.38
CA THR A 117 -7.78 15.40 -1.33
C THR A 117 -7.44 14.97 0.09
N HIS A 118 -6.72 13.87 0.29
CA HIS A 118 -6.41 13.31 1.61
C HIS A 118 -7.68 12.88 2.40
N ILE A 119 -8.72 12.43 1.68
CA ILE A 119 -9.94 11.89 2.27
C ILE A 119 -9.72 10.46 2.78
N LYS A 120 -10.41 10.08 3.87
CA LYS A 120 -10.44 8.69 4.36
C LYS A 120 -11.09 7.77 3.34
N MET A 121 -10.28 7.06 2.56
CA MET A 121 -10.75 6.19 1.48
C MET A 121 -11.66 5.05 1.98
N THR A 122 -11.46 4.60 3.22
CA THR A 122 -12.30 3.59 3.88
C THR A 122 -13.75 4.02 4.13
N LYS A 123 -14.07 5.30 3.95
CA LYS A 123 -15.38 5.91 4.21
C LYS A 123 -16.11 6.38 2.96
N ILE A 124 -15.60 6.05 1.77
CA ILE A 124 -16.18 6.46 0.50
C ILE A 124 -16.37 5.26 -0.43
N PRO A 125 -17.32 5.31 -1.39
CA PRO A 125 -17.50 4.23 -2.37
C PRO A 125 -16.30 4.09 -3.32
N SER A 126 -16.11 2.90 -3.89
CA SER A 126 -15.03 2.59 -4.86
C SER A 126 -14.93 3.59 -6.00
N GLU A 127 -16.05 4.03 -6.59
CA GLU A 127 -16.01 5.06 -7.65
C GLU A 127 -15.38 6.39 -7.19
N LYS A 128 -15.58 6.78 -5.92
CA LYS A 128 -14.88 7.95 -5.37
C LYS A 128 -13.41 7.66 -5.11
N ILE A 129 -13.05 6.46 -4.65
CA ILE A 129 -11.65 6.03 -4.50
C ILE A 129 -10.94 6.09 -5.87
N LYS A 130 -11.56 5.57 -6.93
CA LYS A 130 -11.05 5.63 -8.30
C LYS A 130 -10.77 7.06 -8.75
N ASN A 131 -11.71 7.97 -8.49
CA ASN A 131 -11.54 9.38 -8.81
C ASN A 131 -10.41 10.05 -8.01
N GLU A 132 -10.29 9.75 -6.71
CA GLU A 132 -9.21 10.27 -5.87
C GLU A 132 -7.83 9.85 -6.37
N ILE A 133 -7.67 8.59 -6.80
CA ILE A 133 -6.42 8.08 -7.35
C ILE A 133 -6.16 8.68 -8.74
N LYS A 134 -7.14 8.60 -9.64
CA LYS A 134 -7.01 9.04 -11.03
C LYS A 134 -6.70 10.53 -11.16
N ASN A 135 -7.40 11.39 -10.43
CA ASN A 135 -7.22 12.84 -10.56
C ASN A 135 -5.84 13.29 -10.06
N ALA A 136 -5.33 12.65 -9.00
CA ALA A 136 -3.97 12.87 -8.52
C ALA A 136 -2.94 12.42 -9.57
N GLU A 137 -3.11 11.22 -10.14
CA GLU A 137 -2.24 10.69 -11.19
C GLU A 137 -2.18 11.61 -12.41
N GLU A 138 -3.34 12.08 -12.89
CA GLU A 138 -3.39 12.99 -14.03
C GLU A 138 -2.69 14.32 -13.75
N CYS A 139 -2.79 14.84 -12.52
CA CYS A 139 -2.08 16.05 -12.12
C CYS A 139 -0.56 15.81 -12.08
N LEU A 140 -0.11 14.74 -11.42
CA LEU A 140 1.31 14.43 -11.28
C LEU A 140 1.95 14.11 -12.64
N MET A 141 1.25 13.38 -13.52
CA MET A 141 1.71 13.08 -14.86
C MET A 141 1.86 14.34 -15.72
N LYS A 142 0.94 15.31 -15.62
CA LYS A 142 1.06 16.60 -16.33
C LYS A 142 2.29 17.39 -15.90
N ILE A 143 2.69 17.32 -14.64
CA ILE A 143 3.83 18.07 -14.10
C ILE A 143 5.15 17.36 -14.38
N THR A 144 5.20 16.04 -14.18
CA THR A 144 6.44 15.25 -14.19
C THR A 144 6.73 14.58 -15.54
N GLY A 145 5.73 14.47 -16.41
CA GLY A 145 5.78 13.70 -17.66
C GLY A 145 5.80 12.18 -17.46
N LYS A 146 5.64 11.69 -16.22
CA LYS A 146 5.74 10.26 -15.86
C LYS A 146 4.48 9.81 -15.14
N ARG A 147 4.13 8.55 -15.33
CA ARG A 147 3.08 7.88 -14.54
C ARG A 147 3.70 7.11 -13.39
N THR A 148 2.95 6.96 -12.31
CA THR A 148 3.30 6.09 -11.19
C THR A 148 2.24 5.01 -10.99
N ASN A 149 2.67 3.87 -10.45
CA ASN A 149 1.80 2.78 -10.02
C ASN A 149 1.88 2.58 -8.50
N LEU A 150 2.55 3.49 -7.77
CA LEU A 150 2.64 3.43 -6.32
C LEU A 150 1.59 4.33 -5.70
N LEU A 151 0.82 3.77 -4.77
CA LEU A 151 -0.19 4.49 -3.99
C LEU A 151 0.14 4.36 -2.51
N ARG A 152 0.11 5.46 -1.77
CA ARG A 152 -0.01 5.42 -0.31
C ARG A 152 -1.33 6.04 0.07
N VAL A 153 -2.15 5.30 0.80
CA VAL A 153 -3.50 5.77 1.17
C VAL A 153 -3.42 6.73 2.36
N PRO A 154 -4.20 7.83 2.36
CA PRO A 154 -4.26 8.77 3.48
C PRO A 154 -4.49 8.07 4.83
N TYR A 155 -3.85 8.60 5.88
CA TYR A 155 -3.92 8.08 7.27
C TYR A 155 -3.41 6.65 7.46
N GLY A 156 -2.83 6.02 6.43
CA GLY A 156 -2.53 4.59 6.46
C GLY A 156 -3.77 3.68 6.57
N GLU A 157 -4.98 4.24 6.40
CA GLU A 157 -6.24 3.52 6.59
C GLU A 157 -6.70 2.85 5.28
N TYR A 158 -6.91 1.53 5.33
CA TYR A 158 -7.44 0.74 4.21
C TYR A 158 -8.42 -0.33 4.69
N ASN A 159 -9.19 -0.86 3.75
CA ASN A 159 -10.02 -2.04 3.88
C ASN A 159 -10.01 -2.80 2.54
N ASN A 160 -10.68 -3.95 2.47
CA ASN A 160 -10.68 -4.78 1.26
C ASN A 160 -11.17 -4.02 0.02
N GLU A 161 -12.13 -3.10 0.16
CA GLU A 161 -12.63 -2.28 -0.95
C GLU A 161 -11.56 -1.32 -1.47
N VAL A 162 -10.79 -0.68 -0.58
CA VAL A 162 -9.68 0.21 -0.97
C VAL A 162 -8.59 -0.57 -1.71
N ILE A 163 -8.21 -1.73 -1.17
CA ILE A 163 -7.17 -2.59 -1.75
C ILE A 163 -7.58 -3.11 -3.13
N SER A 164 -8.78 -3.70 -3.23
CA SER A 164 -9.29 -4.24 -4.48
C SER A 164 -9.46 -3.16 -5.55
N THR A 165 -9.94 -1.98 -5.17
CA THR A 165 -10.09 -0.83 -6.08
C THR A 165 -8.73 -0.36 -6.60
N ALA A 166 -7.74 -0.19 -5.73
CA ALA A 166 -6.39 0.22 -6.14
C ALA A 166 -5.76 -0.81 -7.09
N LYS A 167 -5.94 -2.11 -6.79
CA LYS A 167 -5.44 -3.21 -7.63
C LYS A 167 -6.13 -3.27 -8.99
N GLU A 168 -7.45 -3.06 -9.06
CA GLU A 168 -8.20 -2.94 -10.33
C GLU A 168 -7.62 -1.81 -11.19
N MET A 169 -7.15 -0.74 -10.56
CA MET A 169 -6.48 0.38 -11.21
C MET A 169 -4.98 0.17 -11.45
N HIS A 170 -4.46 -1.04 -11.21
CA HIS A 170 -3.04 -1.41 -11.34
C HIS A 170 -2.07 -0.64 -10.42
N TYR A 171 -2.55 -0.19 -9.26
CA TYR A 171 -1.71 0.39 -8.21
C TYR A 171 -1.24 -0.67 -7.21
N THR A 172 0.00 -0.49 -6.75
CA THR A 172 0.56 -1.17 -5.58
C THR A 172 0.43 -0.24 -4.38
N ILE A 173 -0.26 -0.68 -3.33
CA ILE A 173 -0.36 0.08 -2.08
C ILE A 173 0.90 -0.15 -1.25
N VAL A 174 1.58 0.94 -0.91
CA VAL A 174 2.82 0.94 -0.11
C VAL A 174 2.61 1.73 1.17
N GLN A 175 2.85 1.07 2.30
CA GLN A 175 2.84 1.63 3.64
C GLN A 175 4.28 1.75 4.16
N TRP A 176 4.51 1.58 5.45
CA TRP A 176 5.80 1.71 6.11
C TRP A 176 5.85 0.79 7.32
N ASN A 177 6.98 0.10 7.53
CA ASN A 177 7.23 -0.63 8.77
C ASN A 177 7.90 0.25 9.85
N ILE A 178 8.43 1.41 9.46
CA ILE A 178 9.07 2.36 10.38
C ILE A 178 8.40 3.72 10.22
N ASP A 179 7.67 4.13 11.25
CA ASP A 179 7.15 5.49 11.39
C ASP A 179 8.20 6.35 12.08
N SER A 180 8.57 7.48 11.47
CA SER A 180 9.51 8.42 12.07
C SER A 180 8.86 9.26 13.17
N LEU A 181 7.53 9.40 13.21
CA LEU A 181 6.79 10.29 14.13
C LEU A 181 7.27 11.76 14.08
N ASP A 182 7.79 12.19 12.93
CA ASP A 182 8.36 13.52 12.72
C ASP A 182 7.38 14.69 12.86
N THR A 183 6.07 14.39 12.88
CA THR A 183 4.99 15.38 13.04
C THR A 183 4.43 15.46 14.45
N GLU A 184 4.83 14.57 15.38
CA GLU A 184 4.31 14.53 16.76
C GLU A 184 4.99 15.53 17.71
N GLY A 185 5.81 16.46 17.18
CA GLY A 185 6.52 17.47 17.98
C GLY A 185 7.78 16.95 18.67
N GLU A 186 8.30 15.81 18.21
CA GLU A 186 9.55 15.23 18.70
C GLU A 186 10.78 16.04 18.29
N ASN A 187 11.90 15.86 18.99
CA ASN A 187 13.16 16.47 18.59
C ASN A 187 13.88 15.58 17.55
N ALA A 188 14.84 16.16 16.80
CA ALA A 188 15.49 15.45 15.70
C ALA A 188 16.28 14.21 16.14
N GLN A 189 16.84 14.20 17.35
CA GLN A 189 17.57 13.04 17.86
C GLN A 189 16.62 11.87 18.14
N ASP A 190 15.45 12.12 18.71
CA ASP A 190 14.46 11.07 18.99
C ASP A 190 14.01 10.38 17.69
N VAL A 191 13.80 11.18 16.63
CA VAL A 191 13.49 10.68 15.28
C VAL A 191 14.65 9.84 14.73
N THR A 192 15.88 10.35 14.83
CA THR A 192 17.09 9.64 14.41
C THR A 192 17.24 8.29 15.10
N ASP A 193 17.18 8.26 16.43
CA ASP A 193 17.38 7.06 17.24
C ASP A 193 16.29 6.02 16.97
N ARG A 194 15.03 6.45 16.80
CA ARG A 194 13.92 5.57 16.44
C ARG A 194 14.13 4.90 15.09
N VAL A 195 14.52 5.68 14.08
CA VAL A 195 14.72 5.16 12.73
C VAL A 195 15.90 4.19 12.71
N ILE A 196 17.04 4.57 13.29
CA ILE A 196 18.25 3.75 13.30
C ILE A 196 18.02 2.43 14.05
N SER A 197 17.39 2.47 15.23
CA SER A 197 17.16 1.27 16.06
C SER A 197 16.20 0.26 15.43
N LYS A 198 15.32 0.69 14.51
CA LYS A 198 14.32 -0.17 13.84
C LYS A 198 14.71 -0.57 12.42
N ALA A 199 15.66 0.14 11.80
CA ALA A 199 16.05 -0.08 10.42
C ALA A 199 16.60 -1.50 10.19
N ASN A 200 15.96 -2.21 9.26
CA ASN A 200 16.37 -3.53 8.78
C ASN A 200 16.36 -3.56 7.25
N ASN A 201 16.98 -4.58 6.66
CA ASN A 201 16.91 -4.82 5.22
C ASN A 201 15.45 -4.78 4.73
N GLY A 202 15.21 -4.05 3.64
CA GLY A 202 13.88 -3.95 3.06
C GLY A 202 12.92 -2.99 3.78
N SER A 203 13.41 -2.21 4.74
CA SER A 203 12.54 -1.26 5.45
C SER A 203 12.09 -0.11 4.55
N ILE A 204 10.84 0.29 4.73
CA ILE A 204 10.22 1.47 4.15
C ILE A 204 9.92 2.42 5.31
N ILE A 205 10.52 3.61 5.27
CA ILE A 205 10.52 4.56 6.39
C ILE A 205 9.67 5.78 6.02
N LEU A 206 8.68 6.11 6.85
CA LEU A 206 7.79 7.25 6.64
C LEU A 206 8.33 8.52 7.30
N PHE A 207 8.33 9.62 6.55
CA PHE A 207 8.50 11.00 7.01
C PHE A 207 7.46 11.90 6.34
N HIS A 208 7.39 13.16 6.77
CA HIS A 208 6.58 14.20 6.15
C HIS A 208 7.44 15.42 5.77
N THR A 209 7.00 16.18 4.77
CA THR A 209 7.75 17.34 4.25
C THR A 209 7.40 18.66 4.95
N ASN A 210 6.50 18.64 5.93
CA ASN A 210 6.07 19.83 6.67
C ASN A 210 6.76 19.97 8.04
N SER A 211 7.74 19.12 8.36
CA SER A 211 8.46 19.11 9.62
C SER A 211 9.93 19.55 9.48
N LYS A 212 10.33 20.58 10.24
CA LYS A 212 11.76 20.95 10.36
C LYS A 212 12.57 19.86 11.06
N VAL A 213 11.92 19.05 11.88
CA VAL A 213 12.54 17.92 12.59
C VAL A 213 13.09 16.92 11.57
N THR A 214 12.33 16.64 10.51
CA THR A 214 12.77 15.79 9.39
C THR A 214 14.02 16.32 8.73
N VAL A 215 14.08 17.61 8.41
CA VAL A 215 15.28 18.25 7.80
C VAL A 215 16.51 18.03 8.68
N ASN A 216 16.36 18.17 9.99
CA ASN A 216 17.47 18.07 10.94
C ASN A 216 17.89 16.62 11.22
N ALA A 217 16.97 15.65 11.18
CA ALA A 217 17.24 14.24 11.48
C ALA A 217 17.87 13.50 10.28
N LEU A 218 17.45 13.84 9.05
CA LEU A 218 17.87 13.13 7.83
C LEU A 218 19.39 12.97 7.67
N PRO A 219 20.24 14.00 7.88
CA PRO A 219 21.69 13.84 7.71
C PRO A 219 22.29 12.74 8.60
N GLU A 220 21.89 12.67 9.87
CA GLU A 220 22.42 11.68 10.80
C GLU A 220 21.91 10.28 10.48
N ILE A 221 20.62 10.15 10.16
CA ILE A 221 20.01 8.89 9.70
C ILE A 221 20.75 8.35 8.46
N ILE A 222 20.95 9.19 7.45
CA ILE A 222 21.60 8.79 6.20
C ILE A 222 23.05 8.38 6.46
N ASN A 223 23.80 9.16 7.24
CA ASN A 223 25.19 8.84 7.56
C ASN A 223 25.33 7.56 8.38
N SER A 224 24.50 7.38 9.41
CA SER A 224 24.56 6.21 10.29
C SER A 224 24.23 4.92 9.54
N LEU A 225 23.10 4.87 8.82
CA LEU A 225 22.72 3.68 8.07
C LEU A 225 23.69 3.41 6.90
N SER A 226 24.23 4.44 6.24
CA SER A 226 25.26 4.27 5.22
C SER A 226 26.53 3.65 5.80
N LYS A 227 26.95 4.08 7.00
CA LYS A 227 28.10 3.52 7.71
C LYS A 227 27.87 2.06 8.08
N ASP A 228 26.63 1.69 8.38
CA ASP A 228 26.22 0.29 8.60
C ASP A 228 26.07 -0.52 7.30
N GLY A 229 26.31 0.10 6.14
CA GLY A 229 26.35 -0.53 4.83
C GLY A 229 25.01 -0.54 4.09
N TYR A 230 24.00 0.20 4.56
CA TYR A 230 22.74 0.34 3.85
C TYR A 230 22.87 1.25 2.63
N LYS A 231 22.15 0.88 1.57
CA LYS A 231 21.91 1.73 0.41
C LYS A 231 20.48 2.26 0.44
N PHE A 232 20.34 3.55 0.20
CA PHE A 232 19.04 4.19 0.06
C PHE A 232 18.57 4.10 -1.40
N ILE A 233 17.40 3.52 -1.60
CA ILE A 233 16.81 3.33 -2.93
C ILE A 233 15.35 3.77 -2.95
N LYS A 234 14.82 3.96 -4.16
CA LYS A 234 13.41 4.23 -4.37
C LYS A 234 12.58 3.00 -4.01
N VAL A 235 11.32 3.22 -3.65
CA VAL A 235 10.38 2.13 -3.37
C VAL A 235 10.27 1.18 -4.55
N SER A 236 10.09 1.67 -5.80
CA SER A 236 9.98 0.76 -6.95
C SER A 236 11.22 -0.11 -7.23
N ASP A 237 12.40 0.34 -6.80
CA ASP A 237 13.65 -0.42 -6.88
C ASP A 237 13.79 -1.44 -5.74
N LEU A 238 13.04 -1.24 -4.65
CA LEU A 238 13.03 -2.11 -3.47
C LEU A 238 12.06 -3.28 -3.66
N LEU A 239 10.91 -3.02 -4.29
CA LEU A 239 9.84 -3.99 -4.46
C LEU A 239 10.20 -5.10 -5.44
N TYR A 240 9.77 -6.32 -5.13
CA TYR A 240 9.67 -7.38 -6.13
C TYR A 240 8.56 -7.05 -7.13
N LYS A 241 8.85 -7.22 -8.42
CA LYS A 241 7.91 -6.91 -9.51
C LYS A 241 7.04 -8.10 -9.88
N GLU A 242 7.58 -9.31 -9.74
CA GLU A 242 6.96 -10.56 -10.14
C GLU A 242 7.28 -11.66 -9.12
N ASN A 243 6.54 -12.76 -9.17
CA ASN A 243 6.79 -13.95 -8.36
C ASN A 243 6.92 -13.66 -6.86
N TYR A 244 6.01 -12.85 -6.32
CA TYR A 244 5.98 -12.52 -4.89
C TYR A 244 4.59 -12.73 -4.30
N TYR A 245 4.55 -12.81 -2.97
CA TYR A 245 3.34 -12.67 -2.16
C TYR A 245 3.60 -11.67 -1.03
N VAL A 246 2.53 -11.17 -0.40
CA VAL A 246 2.63 -10.33 0.80
C VAL A 246 2.08 -11.14 1.96
N ASP A 247 2.85 -11.29 3.03
CA ASP A 247 2.38 -12.01 4.21
C ASP A 247 1.44 -11.18 5.10
N ASN A 248 0.94 -11.78 6.17
CA ASN A 248 0.01 -11.13 7.09
C ASN A 248 0.62 -9.97 7.91
N THR A 249 1.94 -9.75 7.83
CA THR A 249 2.61 -8.58 8.41
C THR A 249 2.80 -7.46 7.39
N GLY A 250 2.38 -7.67 6.14
CA GLY A 250 2.62 -6.72 5.05
C GLY A 250 4.02 -6.84 4.45
N MET A 251 4.80 -7.86 4.80
CA MET A 251 6.12 -8.06 4.23
C MET A 251 6.02 -8.76 2.87
N GLN A 252 6.59 -8.14 1.85
CA GLN A 252 6.66 -8.70 0.50
C GLN A 252 7.78 -9.75 0.42
N LYS A 253 7.47 -10.94 -0.09
CA LYS A 253 8.37 -12.10 -0.16
C LYS A 253 8.33 -12.76 -1.52
N LEU A 254 9.46 -13.28 -1.99
CA LEU A 254 9.49 -14.12 -3.20
C LEU A 254 8.71 -15.42 -2.97
N LEU A 255 7.91 -15.79 -3.98
CA LEU A 255 7.38 -17.13 -4.14
C LEU A 255 8.56 -18.06 -4.42
N LYS A 256 8.67 -19.12 -3.62
CA LYS A 256 9.71 -20.15 -3.79
C LYS A 256 9.34 -21.11 -4.91
#